data_AF-A0A6L3APB2-F1
#
_entry.id   AF-A0A6L3APB2-F1
#
_cell.length_a   1.000
_cell.length_b   1.000
_cell.length_c   1.000
_cell.angle_alpha   90.00
_cell.angle_beta   90.00
_cell.angle_gamma   90.00
#
_symmetry.space_group_name_H-M   'P 1'
#
loop_
_entity.id
_entity.type
_entity.pdbx_description
1 polymer ?
#
loop_
_entity_poly.entity_id
_entity_poly.type
_entity_poly.pdbx_seq_one_letter_code
_entity_poly.pdbx_strand_id
1 'polypeptide(L)'
;MYYNTDLFVFYFLTLLFEIFQMNKNWKFVCLGIILSFIISPGCAYNKSSLPDLLVDNQQIAITANPDAARNDCDTLVITCIDYRFAIANQEFINNTLGLKDNYDHISIPGSIYNLVNPETRDLLFSKFSLSVSLHLIKRIVIISHKDCGGYGGSVSFGSEIAEYETLCTDLRNARELLIERYPTLEVDLFIESLTTEEKPKVRFEKIP
;
A
#
# COMPACT_ATOMS: atom_id res chain seq x y z
N MET A 1 -3.37 19.00 -2.34
CA MET A 1 -2.51 20.19 -2.09
C MET A 1 -1.40 20.15 -3.11
N TYR A 2 -1.48 20.95 -4.18
CA TYR A 2 -0.41 21.07 -5.16
C TYR A 2 0.78 21.76 -4.49
N TYR A 3 1.88 21.04 -4.27
CA TYR A 3 3.15 21.68 -3.95
C TYR A 3 3.57 22.45 -5.21
N ASN A 4 3.51 23.77 -5.11
CA ASN A 4 3.92 24.69 -6.14
C ASN A 4 5.44 24.58 -6.30
N THR A 5 5.89 23.77 -7.27
CA THR A 5 7.30 23.49 -7.56
C THR A 5 8.10 24.77 -7.80
N ASP A 6 7.43 25.82 -8.29
CA ASP A 6 8.04 27.12 -8.53
C ASP A 6 8.39 27.86 -7.24
N LEU A 7 7.61 27.70 -6.16
CA LEU A 7 7.87 28.34 -4.87
C LEU A 7 9.06 27.70 -4.16
N PHE A 8 9.22 26.38 -4.29
CA PHE A 8 10.35 25.64 -3.72
C PHE A 8 11.66 25.97 -4.43
N VAL A 9 11.63 26.04 -5.77
CA VAL A 9 12.80 26.45 -6.58
C VAL A 9 13.18 27.89 -6.27
N PHE A 10 12.22 28.80 -6.10
CA PHE A 10 12.49 30.18 -5.71
C PHE A 10 13.16 30.28 -4.33
N TYR A 11 12.62 29.58 -3.32
CA TYR A 11 13.20 29.53 -1.97
C TYR A 11 14.60 28.92 -1.96
N PHE A 12 14.81 27.86 -2.75
CA PHE A 12 16.11 27.18 -2.86
C PHE A 12 17.17 28.08 -3.51
N LEU A 13 16.79 28.82 -4.56
CA LEU A 13 17.68 29.79 -5.22
C LEU A 13 18.02 30.99 -4.33
N THR A 14 17.06 31.52 -3.56
CA THR A 14 17.33 32.60 -2.60
C THR A 14 18.24 32.14 -1.47
N LEU A 15 18.06 30.92 -0.97
CA LEU A 15 18.91 30.34 0.08
C LEU A 15 20.34 30.12 -0.41
N LEU A 16 20.52 29.64 -1.65
CA LEU A 16 21.84 29.50 -2.28
C LEU A 16 22.55 30.84 -2.46
N PHE A 17 21.81 31.92 -2.78
CA PHE A 17 22.36 33.26 -2.91
C PHE A 17 22.83 33.84 -1.56
N GLU A 18 22.06 33.63 -0.49
CA GLU A 18 22.44 34.02 0.87
C GLU A 18 23.67 33.24 1.35
N ILE A 19 23.76 31.94 1.07
CA ILE A 19 24.93 31.10 1.40
C ILE A 19 26.17 31.57 0.64
N PHE A 20 26.02 32.08 -0.58
CA PHE A 20 27.14 32.62 -1.35
C PHE A 20 27.72 33.92 -0.75
N GLN A 21 26.94 34.65 0.05
CA GLN A 21 27.37 35.87 0.76
C GLN A 21 28.00 35.59 2.14
N MET A 22 27.93 34.36 2.66
CA MET A 22 28.43 34.01 3.99
C MET A 22 29.96 33.85 4.05
N ASN A 23 30.55 34.02 5.24
CA ASN A 23 31.97 33.79 5.47
C ASN A 23 32.36 32.32 5.17
N LYS A 24 33.58 32.08 4.66
CA LYS A 24 34.06 30.79 4.11
C LYS A 24 33.83 29.60 5.05
N ASN A 25 33.94 29.81 6.36
CA ASN A 25 33.75 28.78 7.39
C ASN A 25 32.28 28.35 7.56
N TRP A 26 31.33 29.22 7.23
CA TRP A 26 29.88 28.97 7.36
C TRP A 26 29.26 28.43 6.07
N LYS A 27 29.88 28.68 4.90
CA LYS A 27 29.46 28.08 3.63
C LYS A 27 29.50 26.56 3.65
N PHE A 28 30.54 25.97 4.25
CA PHE A 28 30.67 24.51 4.36
C PHE A 28 29.63 23.89 5.28
N VAL A 29 29.22 24.60 6.34
CA VAL A 29 28.19 24.15 7.28
C VAL A 29 26.82 24.14 6.61
N CYS A 30 26.46 25.23 5.91
CA CYS A 30 25.16 25.32 5.23
C CYS A 30 25.03 24.39 4.02
N LEU A 31 26.11 24.18 3.24
CA LEU A 31 26.09 23.25 2.10
C LEU A 31 25.91 21.78 2.56
N GLY A 32 26.46 21.42 3.72
CA GLY A 32 26.27 20.09 4.33
C GLY A 32 24.85 19.81 4.79
N ILE A 33 24.16 20.84 5.32
CA ILE A 33 22.76 20.73 5.76
C ILE A 33 21.80 20.61 4.57
N ILE A 34 22.08 21.29 3.45
CA ILE A 34 21.24 21.19 2.24
C ILE A 34 21.40 19.81 1.57
N LEU A 35 22.61 19.24 1.53
CA LEU A 35 22.82 17.92 0.96
C LEU A 35 22.09 16.80 1.74
N SER A 36 21.86 16.97 3.04
CA SER A 36 21.13 15.98 3.86
C SER A 36 19.62 15.92 3.60
N PHE A 37 19.06 16.91 2.89
CA PHE A 37 17.63 16.90 2.49
C PHE A 37 17.38 16.32 1.10
N ILE A 38 18.42 16.05 0.30
CA ILE A 38 18.29 15.57 -1.09
C ILE A 38 18.39 14.04 -1.19
N ILE A 39 18.93 13.38 -0.17
CA ILE A 39 19.08 11.92 -0.15
C ILE A 39 17.92 11.34 0.66
N SER A 40 16.77 11.11 0.01
CA SER A 40 15.84 10.10 0.51
C SER A 40 16.56 8.76 0.39
N PRO A 41 16.85 8.04 1.49
CA PRO A 41 17.26 6.66 1.38
C PRO A 41 16.01 5.89 0.96
N GLY A 42 15.80 5.74 -0.35
CA GLY A 42 15.00 4.63 -0.85
C GLY A 42 15.54 3.33 -0.24
N CYS A 43 14.65 2.39 0.08
CA CYS A 43 14.90 1.19 0.86
C CYS A 43 16.33 0.64 0.68
N ALA A 44 17.20 1.02 1.61
CA ALA A 44 18.55 0.48 1.66
C ALA A 44 18.42 -0.96 2.18
N TYR A 45 18.65 -1.93 1.31
CA TYR A 45 18.80 -3.33 1.71
C TYR A 45 19.88 -3.41 2.78
N ASN A 46 19.44 -3.68 4.02
CA ASN A 46 20.34 -3.75 5.16
C ASN A 46 21.21 -5.01 5.02
N LYS A 47 22.50 -4.82 4.73
CA LYS A 47 23.53 -5.88 4.76
C LYS A 47 24.01 -6.21 6.18
N SER A 48 23.22 -5.92 7.21
CA SER A 48 23.55 -6.36 8.56
C SER A 48 23.20 -7.84 8.72
N SER A 49 24.21 -8.65 9.01
CA SER A 49 24.05 -9.95 9.65
C SER A 49 23.47 -9.73 11.06
N LEU A 50 22.17 -9.50 11.17
CA LEU A 50 21.45 -9.53 12.44
C LEU A 50 21.07 -10.99 12.75
N PRO A 51 21.12 -11.40 14.03
CA PRO A 51 20.88 -12.78 14.41
C PRO A 51 19.38 -13.08 14.28
N ASP A 52 19.09 -14.14 13.54
CA ASP A 52 17.73 -14.64 13.27
C ASP A 52 16.93 -14.85 14.55
N LEU A 53 15.65 -14.49 14.50
CA LEU A 53 14.67 -14.72 15.56
C LEU A 53 14.42 -16.22 15.71
N LEU A 54 14.94 -16.81 16.79
CA LEU A 54 14.89 -18.24 17.05
C LEU A 54 13.55 -18.63 17.69
N VAL A 55 12.80 -19.51 17.03
CA VAL A 55 11.86 -20.43 17.69
C VAL A 55 12.67 -21.69 18.00
N ASP A 56 12.68 -22.13 19.27
CA ASP A 56 13.46 -23.27 19.78
C ASP A 56 15.00 -23.19 19.67
N ASN A 57 15.57 -21.98 19.73
CA ASN A 57 17.02 -21.75 19.57
C ASN A 57 17.61 -22.23 18.22
N GLN A 58 16.77 -22.56 17.24
CA GLN A 58 17.20 -22.86 15.87
C GLN A 58 16.96 -21.66 14.95
N GLN A 59 18.00 -21.34 14.19
CA GLN A 59 17.94 -20.33 13.14
C GLN A 59 17.10 -20.89 11.99
N ILE A 60 15.87 -20.38 11.83
CA ILE A 60 14.98 -20.76 10.72
C ILE A 60 15.18 -19.74 9.61
N ALA A 61 16.08 -20.05 8.67
CA ALA A 61 16.22 -19.31 7.43
C ALA A 61 15.24 -19.87 6.40
N ILE A 62 14.34 -19.03 5.88
CA ILE A 62 13.47 -19.37 4.75
C ILE A 62 14.02 -18.67 3.51
N THR A 63 14.14 -19.42 2.42
CA THR A 63 14.56 -18.85 1.14
C THR A 63 13.53 -17.83 0.67
N ALA A 64 13.95 -16.57 0.57
CA ALA A 64 13.14 -15.53 -0.07
C ALA A 64 13.11 -15.75 -1.58
N ASN A 65 12.02 -15.32 -2.22
CA ASN A 65 11.93 -15.30 -3.67
C ASN A 65 13.02 -14.35 -4.23
N PRO A 66 13.96 -14.84 -5.06
CA PRO A 66 15.03 -14.00 -5.59
C PRO A 66 14.51 -12.89 -6.51
N ASP A 67 13.35 -13.09 -7.14
CA ASP A 67 12.69 -12.08 -7.97
C ASP A 67 12.08 -10.94 -7.12
N ALA A 68 11.86 -11.16 -5.82
CA ALA A 68 11.36 -10.16 -4.88
C ALA A 68 12.47 -9.26 -4.32
N ALA A 69 13.75 -9.59 -4.55
CA ALA A 69 14.90 -8.77 -4.13
C ALA A 69 15.10 -7.52 -5.01
N ARG A 70 14.05 -7.09 -5.72
CA ARG A 70 14.05 -5.92 -6.59
C ARG A 70 13.74 -4.67 -5.78
N ASN A 71 14.27 -3.53 -6.23
CA ASN A 71 14.04 -2.23 -5.60
C ASN A 71 12.86 -1.45 -6.21
N ASP A 72 11.99 -2.10 -6.98
CA ASP A 72 10.86 -1.47 -7.68
C ASP A 72 9.52 -2.16 -7.37
N CYS A 73 9.06 -2.03 -6.12
CA CYS A 73 7.68 -2.32 -5.76
C CYS A 73 6.75 -1.36 -6.49
N ASP A 74 5.87 -1.86 -7.36
CA ASP A 74 5.04 -1.02 -8.23
C ASP A 74 3.55 -1.04 -7.87
N THR A 75 3.15 -1.91 -6.93
CA THR A 75 1.74 -2.16 -6.60
C THR A 75 1.54 -2.18 -5.09
N LEU A 76 0.50 -1.50 -4.62
CA LEU A 76 -0.04 -1.67 -3.27
C LEU A 76 -1.28 -2.57 -3.34
N VAL A 77 -1.27 -3.67 -2.60
CA VAL A 77 -2.42 -4.56 -2.45
C VAL A 77 -3.06 -4.33 -1.08
N ILE A 78 -4.39 -4.14 -1.08
CA ILE A 78 -5.20 -3.94 0.13
C ILE A 78 -6.22 -5.07 0.24
N THR A 79 -6.20 -5.79 1.36
CA THR A 79 -7.13 -6.90 1.63
C THR A 79 -7.72 -6.80 3.03
N CYS A 80 -8.72 -7.64 3.34
CA CYS A 80 -9.11 -7.89 4.72
C CYS A 80 -8.07 -8.76 5.45
N ILE A 81 -8.09 -8.74 6.79
CA ILE A 81 -7.33 -9.67 7.65
C ILE A 81 -7.96 -11.06 7.75
N ASP A 82 -9.08 -11.27 7.05
CA ASP A 82 -9.86 -12.49 7.16
C ASP A 82 -9.06 -13.72 6.74
N TYR A 83 -8.77 -14.58 7.72
CA TYR A 83 -7.89 -15.73 7.56
C TYR A 83 -8.42 -16.76 6.55
N ARG A 84 -9.71 -16.74 6.24
CA ARG A 84 -10.33 -17.65 5.27
C ARG A 84 -9.75 -17.46 3.86
N PHE A 85 -9.23 -16.27 3.59
CA PHE A 85 -8.74 -15.87 2.28
C PHE A 85 -7.22 -15.73 2.20
N ALA A 86 -6.47 -15.88 3.30
CA ALA A 86 -5.05 -15.57 3.35
C ALA A 86 -4.22 -16.28 2.27
N ILE A 87 -4.39 -17.61 2.12
CA ILE A 87 -3.67 -18.40 1.11
C ILE A 87 -4.15 -18.08 -0.31
N ALA A 88 -5.47 -18.01 -0.51
CA ALA A 88 -6.04 -17.74 -1.82
C ALA A 88 -5.66 -16.34 -2.34
N ASN A 89 -5.62 -15.34 -1.47
CA ASN A 89 -5.14 -14.00 -1.80
C ASN A 89 -3.68 -14.05 -2.26
N GLN A 90 -2.80 -14.72 -1.51
CA GLN A 90 -1.39 -14.86 -1.90
C GLN A 90 -1.23 -15.53 -3.27
N GLU A 91 -1.96 -16.63 -3.51
CA GLU A 91 -1.95 -17.31 -4.81
C GLU A 91 -2.50 -16.43 -5.94
N PHE A 92 -3.61 -15.72 -5.70
CA PHE A 92 -4.22 -14.83 -6.68
C PHE A 92 -3.27 -13.67 -7.04
N ILE A 93 -2.73 -12.98 -6.03
CA ILE A 93 -1.81 -11.86 -6.19
C ILE A 93 -0.57 -12.29 -6.96
N ASN A 94 0.07 -13.38 -6.56
CA ASN A 94 1.33 -13.80 -7.17
C ASN A 94 1.16 -14.47 -8.53
N ASN A 95 0.20 -15.39 -8.66
CA ASN A 95 0.08 -16.24 -9.85
C ASN A 95 -0.89 -15.67 -10.88
N THR A 96 -1.96 -14.98 -10.45
CA THR A 96 -2.98 -14.45 -11.36
C THR A 96 -2.69 -13.00 -11.74
N LEU A 97 -2.31 -12.15 -10.78
CA LEU A 97 -1.90 -10.77 -11.06
C LEU A 97 -0.42 -10.67 -11.47
N GLY A 98 0.34 -11.76 -11.33
CA GLY A 98 1.73 -11.85 -11.77
C GLY A 98 2.70 -11.02 -10.92
N LEU A 99 2.32 -10.66 -9.70
CA LEU A 99 3.10 -9.76 -8.85
C LEU A 99 4.35 -10.41 -8.25
N LYS A 100 4.35 -11.74 -8.08
CA LYS A 100 5.53 -12.52 -7.65
C LYS A 100 6.29 -11.90 -6.46
N ASP A 101 5.56 -11.56 -5.40
CA ASP A 101 6.05 -10.94 -4.16
C ASP A 101 6.59 -9.50 -4.33
N ASN A 102 6.45 -8.89 -5.50
CA ASN A 102 6.84 -7.50 -5.78
C ASN A 102 5.69 -6.51 -5.53
N TYR A 103 5.19 -6.44 -4.30
CA TYR A 103 4.09 -5.55 -3.93
C TYR A 103 4.11 -5.24 -2.43
N ASP A 104 3.59 -4.07 -2.06
CA ASP A 104 3.25 -3.76 -0.68
C ASP A 104 1.92 -4.42 -0.34
N HIS A 105 1.82 -5.10 0.81
CA HIS A 105 0.57 -5.69 1.26
C HIS A 105 0.12 -5.04 2.56
N ILE A 106 -1.04 -4.37 2.53
CA ILE A 106 -1.69 -3.86 3.73
C ILE A 106 -3.00 -4.61 3.94
N SER A 107 -3.06 -5.38 5.03
CA SER A 107 -4.24 -6.11 5.43
C SER A 107 -4.95 -5.38 6.58
N ILE A 108 -6.22 -5.03 6.37
CA ILE A 108 -7.00 -4.14 7.27
C ILE A 108 -8.29 -4.85 7.69
N PRO A 109 -8.64 -4.90 8.98
CA PRO A 109 -9.96 -5.39 9.41
C PRO A 109 -11.07 -4.63 8.68
N GLY A 110 -11.99 -5.33 8.01
CA GLY A 110 -13.05 -4.70 7.23
C GLY A 110 -12.63 -4.10 5.89
N SER A 111 -11.33 -4.08 5.54
CA SER A 111 -10.79 -3.58 4.26
C SER A 111 -11.45 -2.26 3.82
N ILE A 112 -12.21 -2.31 2.72
CA ILE A 112 -12.91 -1.18 2.12
C ILE A 112 -13.90 -0.47 3.06
N TYR A 113 -14.52 -1.17 4.02
CA TYR A 113 -15.43 -0.59 4.97
C TYR A 113 -14.78 0.60 5.69
N ASN A 114 -13.53 0.42 6.11
CA ASN A 114 -12.77 1.46 6.79
C ASN A 114 -12.22 2.53 5.84
N LEU A 115 -12.06 2.23 4.56
CA LEU A 115 -11.64 3.24 3.58
C LEU A 115 -12.79 4.19 3.24
N VAL A 116 -14.01 3.65 3.09
CA VAL A 116 -15.20 4.47 2.81
C VAL A 116 -15.80 5.08 4.07
N ASN A 117 -15.46 4.62 5.27
CA ASN A 117 -15.88 5.25 6.52
C ASN A 117 -15.04 6.51 6.83
N PRO A 118 -15.63 7.73 6.87
CA PRO A 118 -14.90 8.96 7.16
C PRO A 118 -14.14 8.96 8.50
N GLU A 119 -14.60 8.22 9.51
CA GLU A 119 -13.98 8.19 10.84
C GLU A 119 -12.63 7.47 10.84
N THR A 120 -12.43 6.51 9.94
CA THR A 120 -11.21 5.68 9.89
C THR A 120 -10.36 5.94 8.64
N ARG A 121 -10.92 6.59 7.63
CA ARG A 121 -10.31 6.87 6.32
C ARG A 121 -8.96 7.59 6.40
N ASP A 122 -8.84 8.64 7.21
CA ASP A 122 -7.61 9.46 7.26
C ASP A 122 -6.42 8.66 7.79
N LEU A 123 -6.68 7.79 8.77
CA LEU A 123 -5.66 6.86 9.27
C LEU A 123 -5.18 5.94 8.14
N LEU A 124 -6.07 5.39 7.33
CA LEU A 124 -5.70 4.52 6.21
C LEU A 124 -4.88 5.26 5.14
N PHE A 125 -5.30 6.47 4.76
CA PHE A 125 -4.52 7.28 3.82
C PHE A 125 -3.10 7.57 4.31
N SER A 126 -2.91 7.78 5.62
CA SER A 126 -1.57 7.98 6.20
C SER A 126 -0.67 6.75 6.08
N LYS A 127 -1.24 5.55 5.96
CA LYS A 127 -0.49 4.31 5.74
C LYS A 127 -0.19 4.12 4.26
N PHE A 128 -1.16 4.38 3.40
CA PHE A 128 -1.00 4.26 1.94
C PHE A 128 0.01 5.27 1.38
N SER A 129 0.13 6.45 1.99
CA SER A 129 1.10 7.46 1.55
C SER A 129 2.55 6.98 1.64
N LEU A 130 2.88 6.02 2.50
CA LEU A 130 4.22 5.44 2.57
C LEU A 130 4.55 4.64 1.31
N SER A 131 3.65 3.77 0.85
CA SER A 131 3.80 3.05 -0.42
C SER A 131 3.96 4.00 -1.61
N VAL A 132 3.16 5.07 -1.66
CA VAL A 132 3.24 6.08 -2.72
C VAL A 132 4.56 6.86 -2.69
N SER A 133 5.00 7.29 -1.51
CA SER A 133 6.16 8.17 -1.37
C SER A 133 7.50 7.45 -1.39
N LEU A 134 7.57 6.22 -0.85
CA LEU A 134 8.82 5.47 -0.71
C LEU A 134 9.02 4.45 -1.82
N HIS A 135 7.96 3.80 -2.27
CA HIS A 135 8.04 2.73 -3.28
C HIS A 135 7.59 3.19 -4.66
N LEU A 136 7.03 4.41 -4.79
CA LEU A 136 6.63 4.99 -6.08
C LEU A 136 5.68 4.07 -6.87
N ILE A 137 4.74 3.47 -6.17
CA ILE A 137 3.74 2.59 -6.76
C ILE A 137 3.00 3.28 -7.91
N LYS A 138 2.53 2.48 -8.86
CA LYS A 138 1.75 2.90 -10.03
C LYS A 138 0.32 2.37 -9.99
N ARG A 139 0.09 1.35 -9.17
CA ARG A 139 -1.18 0.63 -9.09
C ARG A 139 -1.57 0.34 -7.65
N ILE A 140 -2.87 0.40 -7.38
CA ILE A 140 -3.50 -0.11 -6.17
C ILE A 140 -4.45 -1.24 -6.57
N VAL A 141 -4.37 -2.37 -5.87
CA VAL A 141 -5.30 -3.48 -5.99
C VAL A 141 -6.08 -3.59 -4.69
N ILE A 142 -7.41 -3.55 -4.75
CA ILE A 142 -8.27 -3.68 -3.58
C ILE A 142 -9.09 -4.96 -3.71
N ILE A 143 -9.00 -5.81 -2.69
CA ILE A 143 -9.76 -7.05 -2.61
C ILE A 143 -10.69 -6.94 -1.39
N SER A 144 -11.98 -6.81 -1.67
CA SER A 144 -13.06 -6.94 -0.68
C SER A 144 -13.58 -8.37 -0.68
N HIS A 145 -14.27 -8.80 0.37
CA HIS A 145 -14.85 -10.14 0.43
C HIS A 145 -16.30 -10.13 0.90
N LYS A 146 -17.07 -11.12 0.45
CA LYS A 146 -18.39 -11.44 1.02
C LYS A 146 -18.24 -12.01 2.43
N ASP A 147 -19.29 -11.87 3.22
CA ASP A 147 -19.37 -12.26 4.62
C ASP A 147 -18.31 -11.57 5.48
N CYS A 148 -18.15 -10.26 5.29
CA CYS A 148 -17.16 -9.47 5.99
C CYS A 148 -17.64 -8.99 7.36
N GLY A 149 -16.89 -9.34 8.41
CA GLY A 149 -17.19 -8.94 9.79
C GLY A 149 -17.21 -7.42 10.01
N GLY A 150 -16.50 -6.63 9.19
CA GLY A 150 -16.57 -5.16 9.22
C GLY A 150 -17.96 -4.61 8.90
N TYR A 151 -18.74 -5.34 8.10
CA TYR A 151 -20.13 -5.06 7.77
C TYR A 151 -21.13 -5.85 8.66
N GLY A 152 -20.63 -6.60 9.63
CA GLY A 152 -21.43 -7.53 10.45
C GLY A 152 -21.73 -8.88 9.79
N GLY A 153 -21.05 -9.22 8.68
CA GLY A 153 -21.25 -10.47 7.94
C GLY A 153 -22.42 -10.42 6.96
N SER A 154 -22.58 -11.47 6.15
CA SER A 154 -23.61 -11.51 5.07
C SER A 154 -25.03 -11.39 5.64
N VAL A 155 -25.23 -11.82 6.88
CA VAL A 155 -26.52 -11.75 7.59
C VAL A 155 -27.04 -10.32 7.78
N SER A 156 -26.16 -9.31 7.74
CA SER A 156 -26.53 -7.90 7.92
C SER A 156 -27.20 -7.27 6.71
N PHE A 157 -27.02 -7.83 5.51
CA PHE A 157 -27.43 -7.20 4.24
C PHE A 157 -28.85 -7.58 3.79
N GLY A 158 -29.50 -8.52 4.46
CA GLY A 158 -30.84 -9.02 4.11
C GLY A 158 -30.90 -9.92 2.86
N SER A 159 -29.94 -9.81 1.94
CA SER A 159 -29.76 -10.75 0.81
C SER A 159 -28.33 -10.72 0.26
N GLU A 160 -27.94 -11.77 -0.47
CA GLU A 160 -26.65 -11.82 -1.18
C GLU A 160 -26.53 -10.74 -2.25
N ILE A 161 -27.64 -10.38 -2.91
CA ILE A 161 -27.67 -9.32 -3.93
C ILE A 161 -27.37 -7.97 -3.28
N ALA A 162 -28.02 -7.67 -2.15
CA ALA A 162 -27.80 -6.41 -1.43
C ALA A 162 -26.36 -6.30 -0.88
N GLU A 163 -25.78 -7.41 -0.40
CA GLU A 163 -24.37 -7.46 -0.04
C GLU A 163 -23.49 -7.12 -1.24
N TYR A 164 -23.68 -7.81 -2.36
CA TYR A 164 -22.89 -7.59 -3.58
C TYR A 164 -22.99 -6.14 -4.09
N GLU A 165 -24.19 -5.56 -4.12
CA GLU A 165 -24.41 -4.17 -4.54
C GLU A 165 -23.72 -3.17 -3.61
N THR A 166 -23.76 -3.43 -2.29
CA THR A 166 -23.08 -2.58 -1.30
C THR A 166 -21.57 -2.65 -1.48
N LEU A 167 -21.00 -3.85 -1.58
CA LEU A 167 -19.56 -4.02 -1.80
C LEU A 167 -19.09 -3.38 -3.11
N CYS A 168 -19.86 -3.50 -4.19
CA CYS A 168 -19.55 -2.84 -5.46
C CYS A 168 -19.58 -1.31 -5.32
N THR A 169 -20.57 -0.77 -4.61
CA THR A 169 -20.71 0.67 -4.36
C THR A 169 -19.52 1.19 -3.56
N ASP A 170 -19.17 0.51 -2.47
CA ASP A 170 -18.06 0.93 -1.61
C ASP A 170 -16.70 0.78 -2.31
N LEU A 171 -16.49 -0.27 -3.11
CA LEU A 171 -15.28 -0.42 -3.93
C LEU A 171 -15.12 0.74 -4.92
N ARG A 172 -16.21 1.16 -5.57
CA ARG A 172 -16.19 2.31 -6.50
C ARG A 172 -15.92 3.62 -5.77
N ASN A 173 -16.57 3.84 -4.63
CA ASN A 173 -16.32 5.00 -3.76
C ASN A 173 -14.85 5.04 -3.30
N ALA A 174 -14.30 3.89 -2.89
CA ALA A 174 -12.89 3.76 -2.52
C ALA A 174 -11.96 4.14 -3.67
N ARG A 175 -12.25 3.66 -4.90
CA ARG A 175 -11.50 4.06 -6.10
C ARG A 175 -11.56 5.56 -6.35
N GLU A 176 -12.73 6.17 -6.25
CA GLU A 176 -12.88 7.62 -6.43
C GLU A 176 -12.05 8.40 -5.41
N LEU A 177 -12.12 8.04 -4.13
CA LEU A 177 -11.34 8.65 -3.06
C LEU A 177 -9.82 8.50 -3.28
N LEU A 178 -9.38 7.33 -3.75
CA LEU A 178 -7.97 7.08 -4.05
C LEU A 178 -7.49 7.87 -5.27
N ILE A 179 -8.28 7.93 -6.34
CA ILE A 179 -7.93 8.69 -7.55
C ILE A 179 -7.94 10.20 -7.26
N GLU A 180 -8.88 10.69 -6.45
CA GLU A 180 -8.88 12.09 -6.01
C GLU A 180 -7.59 12.44 -5.27
N ARG A 181 -7.10 11.52 -4.42
CA ARG A 181 -5.86 11.73 -3.66
C ARG A 181 -4.60 11.48 -4.48
N TYR A 182 -4.62 10.50 -5.37
CA TYR A 182 -3.48 10.00 -6.13
C TYR A 182 -3.86 9.82 -7.62
N PRO A 183 -3.99 10.92 -8.39
CA PRO A 183 -4.58 10.89 -9.73
C PRO A 183 -3.82 10.07 -10.78
N THR A 184 -2.56 9.73 -10.51
CA THR A 184 -1.70 8.97 -11.43
C THR A 184 -1.77 7.46 -11.20
N LEU A 185 -2.45 6.99 -10.15
CA LEU A 185 -2.53 5.58 -9.82
C LEU A 185 -3.67 4.89 -10.56
N GLU A 186 -3.40 3.72 -11.09
CA GLU A 186 -4.44 2.77 -11.49
C GLU A 186 -5.04 2.11 -10.24
N VAL A 187 -6.36 1.89 -10.23
CA VAL A 187 -7.04 1.22 -9.11
C VAL A 187 -7.87 0.06 -9.64
N ASP A 188 -7.40 -1.16 -9.37
CA ASP A 188 -8.07 -2.41 -9.67
C ASP A 188 -8.91 -2.86 -8.48
N LEU A 189 -10.14 -3.31 -8.76
CA LEU A 189 -11.13 -3.67 -7.74
C LEU A 189 -11.54 -5.14 -7.90
N PHE A 190 -11.56 -5.87 -6.80
CA PHE A 190 -11.99 -7.26 -6.76
C PHE A 190 -12.92 -7.55 -5.58
N ILE A 191 -13.86 -8.45 -5.80
CA ILE A 191 -14.63 -9.12 -4.74
C ILE A 191 -14.20 -10.59 -4.69
N GLU A 192 -13.86 -11.08 -3.52
CA GLU A 192 -13.62 -12.49 -3.25
C GLU A 192 -14.78 -13.14 -2.46
N SER A 193 -15.05 -14.42 -2.72
CA SER A 193 -16.13 -15.17 -2.07
C SER A 193 -15.81 -16.65 -1.96
N LEU A 194 -16.28 -17.28 -0.88
CA LEU A 194 -16.16 -18.73 -0.68
C LEU A 194 -17.25 -19.47 -1.45
N THR A 195 -16.87 -20.55 -2.14
CA THR A 195 -17.83 -21.47 -2.77
C THR A 195 -18.30 -22.51 -1.76
N THR A 196 -19.57 -22.93 -1.89
CA THR A 196 -20.20 -23.95 -1.04
C THR A 196 -19.98 -25.38 -1.56
N GLU A 197 -18.87 -25.65 -2.25
CA GLU A 197 -18.51 -26.97 -2.79
C GLU A 197 -17.92 -27.89 -1.70
N GLU A 198 -17.84 -29.20 -1.95
CA GLU A 198 -17.23 -30.19 -1.03
C GLU A 198 -15.80 -29.83 -0.63
N LYS A 199 -15.10 -29.07 -1.47
CA LYS A 199 -13.83 -28.39 -1.14
C LYS A 199 -14.04 -26.89 -1.35
N PRO A 200 -13.99 -26.07 -0.27
CA PRO A 200 -14.20 -24.63 -0.41
C PRO A 200 -13.11 -24.04 -1.31
N LYS A 201 -13.54 -23.29 -2.32
CA LYS A 201 -12.66 -22.50 -3.20
C LYS A 201 -12.96 -21.04 -3.00
N VAL A 202 -11.98 -20.18 -3.29
CA VAL A 202 -12.19 -18.74 -3.34
C VAL A 202 -12.37 -18.32 -4.80
N ARG A 203 -13.45 -17.61 -5.09
CA ARG A 203 -13.71 -16.99 -6.39
C ARG A 203 -13.39 -15.51 -6.29
N PHE A 204 -12.55 -15.02 -7.21
CA PHE A 204 -12.28 -13.60 -7.40
C PHE A 204 -13.06 -13.07 -8.60
N GLU A 205 -13.73 -11.95 -8.42
CA GLU A 205 -14.48 -11.24 -9.46
C GLU A 205 -13.93 -9.82 -9.60
N LYS A 206 -13.52 -9.45 -10.82
CA LYS A 206 -13.05 -8.09 -11.11
C LYS A 206 -14.25 -7.15 -11.26
N ILE A 207 -14.24 -6.03 -10.55
CA ILE A 207 -15.26 -5.00 -10.64
C ILE A 207 -14.80 -3.91 -11.61
N PRO A 208 -15.63 -3.52 -12.60
CA PRO A 208 -15.30 -2.48 -13.57
C PRO A 208 -15.27 -1.08 -12.96
#